data_AF-A0A3D4Z143-F1
#
_entry.id   AF-A0A3D4Z143-F1
#
_cell.length_a   1.000
_cell.length_b   1.000
_cell.length_c   1.000
_cell.angle_alpha   90.00
_cell.angle_beta   90.00
_cell.angle_gamma   90.00
#
_symmetry.space_group_name_H-M   'P 1'
#
loop_
_entity.id
_entity.type
_entity.pdbx_description
1 polymer ?
#
loop_
_entity_poly.entity_id
_entity_poly.type
_entity_poly.pdbx_seq_one_letter_code
_entity_poly.pdbx_strand_id
1 'polypeptide(L)'
;MASIFIYNRARGKGVELNSPHIAEEDINGLRSVLPKNLEGIAFSSPFNHSENQSMDHWRVEDREPRVAEYLKSVGNRLEDLGQVPAALRCYDLARRLSGNDEILMMKVRALNRSGRADQAARLLHRISEKHPDAPEPHFMYGKLSLNRSDYAQAAAHFAEAKQRLRENNVEHKQLGKMLDIYQKFVSIYLDRDQLRNLPREDCIAEIPRLSARTQDLIDTIRHDGNPEIQGMLFFLENQVAVFKKWLSEMGATASA
;
A
#
# COMPACT_ATOMS: atom_id res chain seq x y z
N MET A 1 -2.85 0.86 34.58
CA MET A 1 -2.03 0.75 33.36
C MET A 1 -2.71 -0.26 32.45
N ALA A 2 -2.90 0.11 31.20
CA ALA A 2 -3.57 -0.69 30.20
C ALA A 2 -2.51 -1.48 29.41
N SER A 3 -2.64 -2.81 29.36
CA SER A 3 -1.70 -3.70 28.64
C SER A 3 -2.35 -4.35 27.42
N ILE A 4 -1.55 -4.56 26.38
CA ILE A 4 -1.94 -5.34 25.19
C ILE A 4 -1.15 -6.64 25.21
N PHE A 5 -1.84 -7.77 25.13
CA PHE A 5 -1.23 -9.09 25.18
C PHE A 5 -1.19 -9.69 23.79
N ILE A 6 0.00 -10.05 23.30
CA ILE A 6 0.17 -10.77 22.03
C ILE A 6 0.63 -12.18 22.36
N TYR A 7 -0.05 -13.20 21.82
CA TYR A 7 0.27 -14.59 22.15
C TYR A 7 0.04 -15.54 20.97
N ASN A 8 0.62 -16.73 21.07
CA ASN A 8 0.40 -17.84 20.16
C ASN A 8 0.22 -19.12 20.98
N ARG A 9 -1.05 -19.57 21.10
CA ARG A 9 -1.43 -20.77 21.87
C ARG A 9 -0.69 -22.02 21.41
N ALA A 10 -0.62 -22.25 20.10
CA ALA A 10 0.05 -23.41 19.53
C ALA A 10 1.55 -23.46 19.83
N ARG A 11 2.20 -22.31 20.04
CA ARG A 11 3.64 -22.21 20.35
C ARG A 11 3.95 -21.99 21.83
N GLY A 12 2.93 -21.83 22.68
CA GLY A 12 3.13 -21.51 24.10
C GLY A 12 3.93 -20.23 24.35
N LYS A 13 3.84 -19.24 23.47
CA LYS A 13 4.59 -17.97 23.56
C LYS A 13 3.66 -16.79 23.71
N GLY A 14 4.03 -15.82 24.55
CA GLY A 14 3.34 -14.55 24.62
C GLY A 14 4.20 -13.40 25.14
N VAL A 15 3.74 -12.19 24.86
CA VAL A 15 4.32 -10.94 25.31
C VAL A 15 3.22 -10.01 25.80
N GLU A 16 3.40 -9.47 26.99
CA GLU A 16 2.66 -8.32 27.47
C GLU A 16 3.35 -7.05 26.99
N LEU A 17 2.63 -6.23 26.24
CA LEU A 17 3.05 -4.89 25.86
C LEU A 17 2.54 -3.92 26.93
N ASN A 18 3.47 -3.32 27.65
CA ASN A 18 3.18 -2.37 28.71
C ASN A 18 3.84 -1.03 28.38
N SER A 19 3.13 0.06 28.55
CA SER A 19 3.70 1.41 28.52
C SER A 19 2.77 2.35 29.26
N PRO A 20 3.31 3.34 30.01
CA PRO A 20 2.49 4.36 30.66
C PRO A 20 1.70 5.21 29.64
N HIS A 21 2.11 5.22 28.37
CA HIS A 21 1.45 5.94 27.29
C HIS A 21 0.46 5.07 26.49
N ILE A 22 0.14 3.85 26.96
CA ILE A 22 -1.01 3.08 26.49
C ILE A 22 -2.16 3.33 27.48
N ALA A 23 -3.16 4.09 27.04
CA ALA A 23 -4.31 4.44 27.86
C ALA A 23 -5.47 3.46 27.67
N GLU A 24 -6.43 3.48 28.59
CA GLU A 24 -7.63 2.64 28.48
C GLU A 24 -8.46 2.97 27.24
N GLU A 25 -8.46 4.24 26.80
CA GLU A 25 -9.11 4.67 25.57
C GLU A 25 -8.51 4.02 24.33
N ASP A 26 -7.19 3.76 24.31
CA ASP A 26 -6.55 3.06 23.21
C ASP A 26 -6.99 1.59 23.14
N ILE A 27 -7.08 0.94 24.31
CA ILE A 27 -7.60 -0.42 24.42
C ILE A 27 -9.06 -0.48 23.98
N ASN A 28 -9.91 0.41 24.47
CA ASN A 28 -11.31 0.47 24.10
C ASN A 28 -11.48 0.75 22.61
N GLY A 29 -10.67 1.66 22.08
CA GLY A 29 -10.59 1.97 20.65
C GLY A 29 -10.24 0.73 19.83
N LEU A 30 -9.20 -0.03 20.20
CA LEU A 30 -8.81 -1.27 19.52
C LEU A 30 -9.89 -2.36 19.64
N ARG A 31 -10.43 -2.60 20.83
CA ARG A 31 -11.51 -3.57 21.06
C ARG A 31 -12.73 -3.31 20.17
N SER A 32 -13.09 -2.04 19.98
CA SER A 32 -14.27 -1.67 19.18
C SER A 32 -14.16 -2.01 17.68
N VAL A 33 -12.94 -2.16 17.16
CA VAL A 33 -12.69 -2.38 15.73
C VAL A 33 -12.09 -3.75 15.42
N LEU A 34 -11.73 -4.53 16.44
CA LEU A 34 -11.13 -5.84 16.26
C LEU A 34 -12.19 -6.93 16.04
N PRO A 35 -11.89 -7.95 15.21
CA PRO A 35 -12.76 -9.11 15.08
C PRO A 35 -12.90 -9.85 16.41
N LYS A 36 -14.13 -10.30 16.72
CA LYS A 36 -14.42 -11.07 17.95
C LYS A 36 -13.58 -12.34 18.11
N ASN A 37 -13.19 -12.96 17.01
CA ASN A 37 -12.48 -14.24 16.98
C ASN A 37 -11.01 -14.10 16.53
N LEU A 38 -10.42 -12.90 16.61
CA LEU A 38 -9.02 -12.72 16.25
C LEU A 38 -8.12 -13.39 17.29
N GLU A 39 -7.53 -14.53 16.94
CA GLU A 39 -6.58 -15.19 17.82
C GLU A 39 -5.25 -14.44 17.92
N GLY A 40 -4.69 -14.45 19.14
CA GLY A 40 -3.33 -14.02 19.41
C GLY A 40 -3.16 -12.57 19.84
N ILE A 41 -4.27 -11.84 20.05
CA ILE A 41 -4.29 -10.54 20.69
C ILE A 41 -5.38 -10.53 21.77
N ALA A 42 -5.03 -10.10 22.98
CA ALA A 42 -5.96 -9.90 24.09
C ALA A 42 -5.69 -8.57 24.79
N PHE A 43 -6.70 -8.08 25.50
CA PHE A 43 -6.68 -6.82 26.25
C PHE A 43 -6.96 -7.01 27.74
N SER A 44 -7.03 -8.26 28.15
CA SER A 44 -7.01 -8.75 29.52
C SER A 44 -5.97 -9.86 29.53
N SER A 45 -5.41 -10.14 30.70
CA SER A 45 -4.50 -11.29 30.84
C SER A 45 -5.17 -12.52 30.20
N PRO A 46 -4.54 -13.15 29.20
CA PRO A 46 -5.08 -14.38 28.62
C PRO A 46 -4.97 -15.56 29.59
N PHE A 47 -4.37 -15.36 30.77
CA PHE A 47 -4.27 -16.34 31.85
C PHE A 47 -5.46 -16.27 32.79
N ASN A 48 -6.19 -17.38 32.91
CA ASN A 48 -6.93 -17.69 34.14
C ASN A 48 -5.98 -18.45 35.08
N HIS A 49 -6.04 -18.17 36.38
CA HIS A 49 -5.16 -18.80 37.40
C HIS A 49 -5.19 -20.35 37.41
N SER A 50 -6.15 -20.98 36.73
CA SER A 50 -6.31 -22.44 36.62
C SER A 50 -5.69 -23.09 35.36
N GLU A 51 -5.29 -22.33 34.33
CA GLU A 51 -4.81 -22.87 33.03
C GLU A 51 -3.32 -22.58 32.78
N ASN A 52 -2.52 -22.51 33.84
CA ASN A 52 -1.11 -22.12 33.80
C ASN A 52 -0.16 -23.21 33.25
N GLN A 53 -0.61 -24.07 32.33
CA GLN A 53 0.15 -25.26 31.88
C GLN A 53 0.50 -25.28 30.37
N SER A 54 0.22 -24.23 29.59
CA SER A 54 0.42 -24.27 28.12
C SER A 54 1.25 -23.13 27.50
N MET A 55 1.81 -22.22 28.30
CA MET A 55 2.59 -21.08 27.82
C MET A 55 3.96 -21.02 28.51
N ASP A 56 4.90 -21.81 28.01
CA ASP A 56 6.25 -21.95 28.60
C ASP A 56 7.09 -20.67 28.55
N HIS A 57 6.76 -19.72 27.66
CA HIS A 57 7.57 -18.51 27.44
C HIS A 57 6.71 -17.23 27.40
N TRP A 58 6.55 -16.61 28.57
CA TRP A 58 5.92 -15.30 28.74
C TRP A 58 6.94 -14.22 29.10
N ARG A 59 6.77 -13.01 28.56
CA ARG A 59 7.60 -11.86 28.92
C ARG A 59 6.81 -10.56 28.90
N VAL A 60 7.28 -9.58 29.65
CA VAL A 60 6.82 -8.19 29.55
C VAL A 60 7.79 -7.43 28.65
N GLU A 61 7.28 -6.60 27.76
CA GLU A 61 8.04 -5.60 27.01
C GLU A 61 7.50 -4.23 27.36
N ASP A 62 8.34 -3.44 28.02
CA ASP A 62 8.03 -2.10 28.53
C ASP A 62 8.86 -0.98 27.86
N ARG A 63 9.85 -1.36 27.04
CA ARG A 63 10.63 -0.40 26.26
C ARG A 63 9.80 0.10 25.08
N GLU A 64 9.37 1.35 25.14
CA GLU A 64 8.45 1.95 24.17
C GLU A 64 8.85 1.76 22.69
N PRO A 65 10.14 1.90 22.29
CA PRO A 65 10.53 1.61 20.92
C PRO A 65 10.25 0.16 20.50
N ARG A 66 10.44 -0.82 21.39
CA ARG A 66 10.12 -2.22 21.09
C ARG A 66 8.62 -2.49 21.14
N VAL A 67 7.90 -1.87 22.07
CA VAL A 67 6.43 -1.94 22.11
C VAL A 67 5.83 -1.40 20.80
N ALA A 68 6.35 -0.28 20.31
CA ALA A 68 5.97 0.29 19.02
C ALA A 68 6.22 -0.68 17.86
N GLU A 69 7.38 -1.35 17.82
CA GLU A 69 7.69 -2.34 16.79
C GLU A 69 6.73 -3.55 16.82
N TYR A 70 6.33 -4.00 18.01
CA TYR A 70 5.28 -5.02 18.14
C TYR A 70 3.94 -4.55 17.61
N LEU A 71 3.52 -3.34 17.98
CA LEU A 71 2.26 -2.75 17.52
C LEU A 71 2.25 -2.53 16.01
N LYS A 72 3.38 -2.10 15.43
CA LYS A 72 3.56 -2.01 13.97
C LYS A 72 3.37 -3.36 13.31
N SER A 73 3.97 -4.41 13.86
CA SER A 73 3.87 -5.78 13.34
C SER A 73 2.45 -6.33 13.44
N VAL A 74 1.74 -6.04 14.54
CA VAL A 74 0.30 -6.32 14.68
C VAL A 74 -0.52 -5.55 13.66
N GLY A 75 -0.23 -4.27 13.45
CA GLY A 75 -0.87 -3.45 12.43
C GLY A 75 -0.75 -4.04 11.03
N ASN A 76 0.46 -4.46 10.64
CA ASN A 76 0.70 -5.14 9.36
C ASN A 76 -0.16 -6.40 9.21
N ARG A 77 -0.18 -7.26 10.24
CA ARG A 77 -0.98 -8.49 10.20
C ARG A 77 -2.48 -8.20 10.12
N LEU A 78 -2.97 -7.20 10.85
CA LEU A 78 -4.37 -6.76 10.79
C LEU A 78 -4.71 -6.25 9.40
N GLU A 79 -3.80 -5.53 8.77
CA GLU A 79 -3.95 -5.06 7.40
C GLU A 79 -4.04 -6.21 6.39
N ASP A 80 -3.16 -7.21 6.49
CA ASP A 80 -3.19 -8.42 5.66
C ASP A 80 -4.51 -9.19 5.80
N LEU A 81 -5.14 -9.12 6.98
CA LEU A 81 -6.46 -9.68 7.28
C LEU A 81 -7.63 -8.77 6.86
N GLY A 82 -7.35 -7.65 6.19
CA GLY A 82 -8.35 -6.65 5.79
C GLY A 82 -8.95 -5.83 6.94
N GLN A 83 -8.44 -5.97 8.16
CA GLN A 83 -8.91 -5.27 9.37
C GLN A 83 -8.29 -3.87 9.48
N VAL A 84 -8.51 -3.08 8.43
CA VAL A 84 -7.82 -1.79 8.25
C VAL A 84 -8.09 -0.80 9.39
N PRO A 85 -9.32 -0.62 9.91
CA PRO A 85 -9.54 0.28 11.05
C PRO A 85 -8.71 -0.09 12.29
N ALA A 86 -8.55 -1.38 12.57
CA ALA A 86 -7.72 -1.87 13.67
C ALA A 86 -6.22 -1.64 13.38
N ALA A 87 -5.76 -1.94 12.17
CA ALA A 87 -4.39 -1.68 11.75
C ALA A 87 -4.00 -0.20 11.90
N LEU A 88 -4.87 0.72 11.48
CA LEU A 88 -4.64 2.17 11.61
C LEU A 88 -4.48 2.61 13.07
N ARG A 89 -5.26 2.04 13.99
CA ARG A 89 -5.11 2.31 15.44
C ARG A 89 -3.78 1.78 15.99
N CYS A 90 -3.36 0.58 15.57
CA CYS A 90 -2.05 0.04 15.93
C CYS A 90 -0.91 0.93 15.42
N TYR A 91 -0.99 1.42 14.17
CA TYR A 91 0.00 2.36 13.63
C TYR A 91 0.01 3.70 14.39
N ASP A 92 -1.16 4.23 14.76
CA ASP A 92 -1.24 5.47 15.54
C ASP A 92 -0.57 5.33 16.91
N LEU A 93 -0.82 4.22 17.59
CA LEU A 93 -0.20 3.91 18.88
C LEU A 93 1.31 3.67 18.73
N ALA A 94 1.73 2.87 17.75
CA ALA A 94 3.13 2.58 17.47
C ALA A 94 3.94 3.86 17.18
N ARG A 95 3.37 4.78 16.40
CA ARG A 95 4.00 6.07 16.12
C ARG A 95 4.09 6.94 17.36
N ARG A 96 3.04 6.97 18.19
CA ARG A 96 3.04 7.76 19.43
C ARG A 96 4.15 7.31 20.39
N LEU A 97 4.42 6.00 20.46
CA LEU A 97 5.41 5.40 21.34
C LEU A 97 6.86 5.47 20.81
N SER A 98 7.04 5.40 19.49
CA SER A 98 8.39 5.44 18.88
C SER A 98 8.84 6.82 18.43
N GLY A 99 7.90 7.73 18.17
CA GLY A 99 8.18 8.97 17.44
C GLY A 99 8.62 8.75 15.98
N ASN A 100 8.57 7.52 15.46
CA ASN A 100 9.03 7.21 14.12
C ASN A 100 7.98 7.61 13.07
N ASP A 101 8.28 8.68 12.32
CA ASP A 101 7.41 9.20 11.27
C ASP A 101 7.31 8.26 10.04
N GLU A 102 8.19 7.26 9.87
CA GLU A 102 8.05 6.23 8.82
C GLU A 102 6.73 5.45 8.94
N ILE A 103 6.20 5.30 10.16
CA ILE A 103 4.91 4.66 10.43
C ILE A 103 3.76 5.43 9.77
N LEU A 104 3.91 6.74 9.53
CA LEU A 104 2.94 7.51 8.78
C LEU A 104 2.83 7.04 7.33
N MET A 105 3.95 6.71 6.67
CA MET A 105 3.93 6.18 5.31
C MET A 105 3.27 4.81 5.25
N MET A 106 3.46 3.97 6.28
CA MET A 106 2.73 2.69 6.39
C MET A 106 1.22 2.92 6.50
N LYS A 107 0.81 3.89 7.34
CA LYS A 107 -0.59 4.31 7.47
C LYS A 107 -1.17 4.82 6.15
N VAL A 108 -0.43 5.60 5.36
CA VAL A 108 -0.85 6.05 4.02
C VAL A 108 -1.11 4.85 3.11
N ARG A 109 -0.20 3.85 3.07
CA ARG A 109 -0.36 2.65 2.24
C ARG A 109 -1.63 1.88 2.60
N ALA A 110 -1.90 1.70 3.90
CA ALA A 110 -3.11 1.04 4.39
C ALA A 110 -4.40 1.81 4.04
N LEU A 111 -4.38 3.13 4.17
CA LEU A 111 -5.49 3.98 3.74
C LEU A 111 -5.74 3.89 2.23
N ASN A 112 -4.68 3.86 1.42
CA ASN A 112 -4.80 3.72 -0.03
C ASN A 112 -5.40 2.36 -0.42
N ARG A 113 -4.89 1.26 0.15
CA ARG A 113 -5.40 -0.10 -0.12
C ARG A 113 -6.85 -0.31 0.30
N SER A 114 -7.31 0.41 1.32
CA SER A 114 -8.70 0.38 1.81
C SER A 114 -9.65 1.37 1.12
N GLY A 115 -9.21 2.03 0.05
CA GLY A 115 -10.03 3.01 -0.67
C GLY A 115 -10.27 4.32 0.08
N ARG A 116 -9.58 4.56 1.21
CA ARG A 116 -9.69 5.78 2.01
C ARG A 116 -8.78 6.90 1.48
N ALA A 117 -8.92 7.21 0.20
CA ALA A 117 -8.01 8.09 -0.54
C ALA A 117 -7.88 9.50 0.08
N ASP A 118 -8.97 10.09 0.57
CA ASP A 118 -8.92 11.46 1.14
C ASP A 118 -8.14 11.53 2.46
N GLN A 119 -8.23 10.48 3.27
CA GLN A 119 -7.45 10.37 4.51
C GLN A 119 -5.97 10.18 4.19
N ALA A 120 -5.65 9.35 3.18
CA ALA A 120 -4.30 9.16 2.69
C ALA A 120 -3.71 10.48 2.18
N ALA A 121 -4.46 11.24 1.37
CA ALA A 121 -4.04 12.52 0.81
C ALA A 121 -3.75 13.59 1.88
N ARG A 122 -4.62 13.71 2.90
CA ARG A 122 -4.38 14.63 4.04
C ARG A 122 -3.12 14.25 4.82
N LEU A 123 -2.85 12.95 4.96
CA LEU A 123 -1.66 12.51 5.67
C LEU A 123 -0.39 12.75 4.84
N LEU A 124 -0.44 12.44 3.54
CA LEU A 124 0.66 12.73 2.61
C LEU A 124 1.02 14.22 2.56
N HIS A 125 0.03 15.11 2.69
CA HIS A 125 0.27 16.54 2.71
C HIS A 125 1.18 16.92 3.89
N ARG A 126 0.83 16.46 5.09
CA ARG A 126 1.65 16.67 6.30
C ARG A 126 3.04 16.03 6.21
N ILE A 127 3.16 14.87 5.57
CA ILE A 127 4.47 14.23 5.37
C ILE A 127 5.32 15.06 4.41
N SER A 128 4.73 15.56 3.33
CA SER A 128 5.42 16.38 2.32
C SER A 128 5.87 17.72 2.88
N GLU A 129 5.09 18.34 3.78
CA GLU A 129 5.50 19.56 4.49
C GLU A 129 6.75 19.36 5.36
N LYS A 130 6.87 18.19 6.01
CA LYS A 130 8.04 17.85 6.83
C LYS A 130 9.24 17.40 6.02
N HIS A 131 9.00 16.73 4.90
CA HIS A 131 10.02 16.10 4.07
C HIS A 131 9.83 16.48 2.60
N PRO A 132 10.10 17.75 2.22
CA PRO A 132 9.82 18.26 0.88
C PRO A 132 10.64 17.57 -0.23
N ASP A 133 11.81 17.05 0.13
CA ASP A 133 12.74 16.38 -0.81
C ASP A 133 12.51 14.86 -0.89
N ALA A 134 11.56 14.31 -0.13
CA ALA A 134 11.30 12.88 -0.13
C ALA A 134 10.53 12.45 -1.40
N PRO A 135 10.97 11.41 -2.13
CA PRO A 135 10.26 10.94 -3.32
C PRO A 135 8.98 10.13 -2.98
N GLU A 136 8.92 9.50 -1.80
CA GLU A 136 7.86 8.56 -1.43
C GLU A 136 6.47 9.21 -1.33
N PRO A 137 6.29 10.43 -0.79
CA PRO A 137 4.99 11.06 -0.77
C PRO A 137 4.42 11.29 -2.18
N HIS A 138 5.25 11.76 -3.11
CA HIS A 138 4.85 11.94 -4.51
C HIS A 138 4.54 10.61 -5.19
N PHE A 139 5.32 9.56 -4.92
CA PHE A 139 5.00 8.21 -5.42
C PHE A 139 3.61 7.75 -4.94
N MET A 140 3.28 7.97 -3.67
CA MET A 140 1.98 7.61 -3.13
C MET A 140 0.84 8.48 -3.66
N TYR A 141 1.06 9.78 -3.90
CA TYR A 141 0.08 10.63 -4.60
C TYR A 141 -0.19 10.14 -6.02
N GLY A 142 0.83 9.68 -6.74
CA GLY A 142 0.66 9.07 -8.05
C GLY A 142 -0.23 7.83 -8.00
N LYS A 143 -0.02 6.95 -7.02
CA LYS A 143 -0.88 5.77 -6.78
C LYS A 143 -2.32 6.12 -6.41
N LEU A 144 -2.52 7.15 -5.58
CA LEU A 144 -3.86 7.66 -5.26
C LEU A 144 -4.59 8.19 -6.50
N SER A 145 -3.85 8.84 -7.40
CA SER A 145 -4.39 9.36 -8.67
C SER A 145 -4.76 8.23 -9.62
N LEU A 146 -3.93 7.17 -9.71
CA LEU A 146 -4.25 5.96 -10.46
C LEU A 146 -5.54 5.27 -9.97
N ASN A 147 -5.75 5.19 -8.66
CA ASN A 147 -6.97 4.64 -8.08
C ASN A 147 -8.23 5.44 -8.45
N ARG A 148 -8.07 6.70 -8.85
CA ARG A 148 -9.13 7.58 -9.37
C ARG A 148 -9.19 7.61 -10.90
N SER A 149 -8.36 6.82 -11.57
CA SER A 149 -8.13 6.87 -13.03
C SER A 149 -7.72 8.25 -13.54
N ASP A 150 -7.14 9.09 -12.67
CA ASP A 150 -6.57 10.38 -13.04
C ASP A 150 -5.11 10.18 -13.48
N TYR A 151 -4.97 9.76 -14.73
CA TYR A 151 -3.67 9.45 -15.33
C TYR A 151 -2.78 10.70 -15.47
N ALA A 152 -3.36 11.89 -15.64
CA ALA A 152 -2.61 13.13 -15.76
C ALA A 152 -1.92 13.48 -14.43
N GLN A 153 -2.67 13.48 -13.33
CA GLN A 153 -2.10 13.72 -12.00
C GLN A 153 -1.15 12.60 -11.58
N ALA A 154 -1.44 11.34 -11.95
CA ALA A 154 -0.53 10.23 -11.71
C ALA A 154 0.84 10.48 -12.39
N ALA A 155 0.85 10.87 -13.67
CA ALA A 155 2.07 11.17 -14.41
C ALA A 155 2.88 12.29 -13.75
N ALA A 156 2.22 13.39 -13.39
CA ALA A 156 2.85 14.54 -12.74
C ALA A 156 3.52 14.13 -11.42
N HIS A 157 2.80 13.40 -10.57
CA HIS A 157 3.34 12.95 -9.28
C HIS A 157 4.47 11.92 -9.42
N PHE A 158 4.40 11.00 -10.38
CA PHE A 158 5.51 10.07 -10.61
C PHE A 158 6.75 10.78 -11.17
N ALA A 159 6.59 11.80 -12.01
CA ALA A 159 7.71 12.65 -12.45
C ALA A 159 8.35 13.39 -11.27
N GLU A 160 7.54 13.98 -10.40
CA GLU A 160 7.99 14.71 -9.21
C GLU A 160 8.74 13.80 -8.21
N ALA A 161 8.26 12.56 -8.04
CA ALA A 161 8.95 11.53 -7.27
C ALA A 161 10.31 11.17 -7.89
N LYS A 162 10.36 11.02 -9.22
CA LYS A 162 11.58 10.66 -9.95
C LYS A 162 12.67 11.74 -9.84
N GLN A 163 12.28 13.02 -9.89
CA GLN A 163 13.21 14.15 -9.72
C GLN A 163 13.87 14.21 -8.34
N ARG A 164 13.20 13.66 -7.30
CA ARG A 164 13.69 13.62 -5.92
C ARG A 164 14.56 12.40 -5.60
N LEU A 165 14.70 11.47 -6.55
CA LEU A 165 15.58 10.32 -6.36
C LEU A 165 17.03 10.80 -6.22
N ARG A 166 17.79 10.04 -5.45
CA ARG A 166 19.22 10.29 -5.18
C ARG A 166 19.97 9.06 -5.65
N GLU A 167 20.88 9.22 -6.60
CA GLU A 167 21.56 8.12 -7.29
C GLU A 167 22.32 7.17 -6.35
N ASN A 168 22.83 7.70 -5.24
CA ASN A 168 23.60 6.95 -4.24
C ASN A 168 22.73 6.19 -3.22
N ASN A 169 21.40 6.36 -3.23
CA ASN A 169 20.50 5.67 -2.30
C ASN A 169 19.98 4.36 -2.94
N VAL A 170 20.22 3.23 -2.28
CA VAL A 170 19.83 1.89 -2.76
C VAL A 170 18.31 1.75 -2.87
N GLU A 171 17.55 2.28 -1.91
CA GLU A 171 16.09 2.28 -1.93
C GLU A 171 15.57 3.15 -3.08
N HIS A 172 16.23 4.28 -3.35
CA HIS A 172 15.89 5.15 -4.49
C HIS A 172 16.15 4.47 -5.84
N LYS A 173 17.15 3.58 -5.95
CA LYS A 173 17.35 2.78 -7.17
C LYS A 173 16.17 1.84 -7.43
N GLN A 174 15.67 1.19 -6.38
CA GLN A 174 14.52 0.30 -6.52
C GLN A 174 13.24 1.09 -6.82
N LEU A 175 13.05 2.23 -6.16
CA LEU A 175 11.93 3.14 -6.43
C LEU A 175 11.98 3.69 -7.86
N GLY A 176 13.16 4.04 -8.37
CA GLY A 176 13.35 4.51 -9.74
C GLY A 176 12.89 3.49 -10.79
N LYS A 177 13.30 2.23 -10.65
CA LYS A 177 12.83 1.15 -11.54
C LYS A 177 11.31 0.99 -11.52
N MET A 178 10.73 1.06 -10.33
CA MET A 178 9.27 0.97 -10.18
C MET A 178 8.58 2.19 -10.83
N LEU A 179 9.12 3.40 -10.63
CA LEU A 179 8.62 4.63 -11.25
C LEU A 179 8.67 4.56 -12.79
N ASP A 180 9.71 3.98 -13.38
CA ASP A 180 9.78 3.79 -14.83
C ASP A 180 8.61 2.94 -15.36
N ILE A 181 8.25 1.87 -14.65
CA ILE A 181 7.11 1.01 -14.99
C ILE A 181 5.79 1.77 -14.83
N TYR A 182 5.62 2.49 -13.71
CA TYR A 182 4.44 3.32 -13.47
C TYR A 182 4.27 4.42 -14.53
N GLN A 183 5.36 5.07 -14.95
CA GLN A 183 5.33 6.09 -16.00
C GLN A 183 4.93 5.48 -17.35
N LYS A 184 5.50 4.33 -17.74
CA LYS A 184 5.09 3.60 -18.95
C LYS A 184 3.61 3.19 -18.88
N PHE A 185 3.17 2.64 -17.75
CA PHE A 185 1.78 2.26 -17.51
C PHE A 185 0.84 3.46 -17.71
N VAL A 186 1.10 4.58 -17.04
CA VAL A 186 0.29 5.79 -17.14
C VAL A 186 0.29 6.36 -18.56
N SER A 187 1.43 6.35 -19.26
CA SER A 187 1.52 6.85 -20.65
C SER A 187 0.58 6.11 -21.60
N ILE A 188 0.40 4.79 -21.42
CA ILE A 188 -0.53 4.00 -22.25
C ILE A 188 -1.95 4.51 -22.11
N TYR A 189 -2.38 4.83 -20.89
CA TYR A 189 -3.73 5.31 -20.63
C TYR A 189 -3.95 6.76 -21.06
N LEU A 190 -2.93 7.62 -20.94
CA LEU A 190 -2.97 8.97 -21.49
C LEU A 190 -3.12 8.93 -23.02
N ASP A 191 -2.29 8.15 -23.71
CA ASP A 191 -2.33 8.02 -25.16
C ASP A 191 -3.65 7.39 -25.62
N ARG A 192 -4.15 6.40 -24.88
CA ARG A 192 -5.49 5.81 -25.10
C ARG A 192 -6.59 6.88 -25.04
N ASP A 193 -6.53 7.77 -24.05
CA ASP A 193 -7.55 8.79 -23.88
C ASP A 193 -7.46 9.86 -24.98
N GLN A 194 -6.25 10.12 -25.52
CA GLN A 194 -6.06 10.98 -26.69
C GLN A 194 -6.64 10.41 -27.99
N LEU A 195 -6.66 9.08 -28.16
CA LEU A 195 -7.27 8.44 -29.34
C LEU A 195 -8.71 8.90 -29.57
N ARG A 196 -9.47 9.17 -28.49
CA ARG A 196 -10.88 9.62 -28.60
C ARG A 196 -11.04 10.95 -29.34
N ASN A 197 -9.97 11.74 -29.45
CA ASN A 197 -9.96 13.03 -30.11
C ASN A 197 -9.44 12.98 -31.55
N LEU A 198 -9.00 11.82 -32.03
CA LEU A 198 -8.44 11.65 -33.37
C LEU A 198 -9.52 11.27 -34.40
N PRO A 199 -9.34 11.64 -35.68
CA PRO A 199 -10.09 11.08 -36.79
C PRO A 199 -10.00 9.55 -36.81
N ARG A 200 -11.02 8.89 -37.36
CA ARG A 200 -11.11 7.41 -37.42
C ARG A 200 -9.88 6.78 -38.08
N GLU A 201 -9.38 7.35 -39.17
CA GLU A 201 -8.22 6.81 -39.91
C GLU A 201 -6.95 6.84 -39.06
N ASP A 202 -6.71 7.96 -38.37
CA ASP A 202 -5.58 8.12 -37.46
C ASP A 202 -5.69 7.18 -36.25
N CYS A 203 -6.90 7.00 -35.69
CA CYS A 203 -7.16 6.01 -34.65
C CYS A 203 -6.77 4.59 -35.09
N ILE A 204 -7.19 4.18 -36.29
CA ILE A 204 -6.88 2.85 -36.84
C ILE A 204 -5.36 2.67 -36.99
N ALA A 205 -4.64 3.73 -37.37
CA ALA A 205 -3.18 3.70 -37.52
C ALA A 205 -2.42 3.65 -36.17
N GLU A 206 -2.92 4.33 -35.14
CA GLU A 206 -2.24 4.44 -33.84
C GLU A 206 -2.52 3.27 -32.89
N ILE A 207 -3.73 2.68 -32.93
CA ILE A 207 -4.09 1.57 -32.03
C ILE A 207 -3.09 0.40 -32.09
N PRO A 208 -2.61 -0.08 -33.26
CA PRO A 208 -1.60 -1.13 -33.33
C PRO A 208 -0.29 -0.77 -32.61
N ARG A 209 0.17 0.49 -32.73
CA ARG A 209 1.40 0.97 -32.07
C ARG A 209 1.24 0.99 -30.56
N LEU A 210 0.09 1.49 -30.08
CA LEU A 210 -0.22 1.51 -28.65
C LEU A 210 -0.41 0.10 -28.08
N SER A 211 -1.03 -0.80 -28.83
CA SER A 211 -1.17 -2.22 -28.48
C SER A 211 0.20 -2.91 -28.36
N ALA A 212 1.12 -2.67 -29.31
CA ALA A 212 2.48 -3.20 -29.24
C ALA A 212 3.25 -2.69 -28.01
N ARG A 213 3.18 -1.38 -27.71
CA ARG A 213 3.76 -0.80 -26.48
C ARG A 213 3.16 -1.39 -25.20
N THR A 214 1.86 -1.67 -25.22
CA THR A 214 1.17 -2.32 -24.08
C THR A 214 1.67 -3.75 -23.88
N GLN A 215 1.88 -4.50 -24.98
CA GLN A 215 2.41 -5.86 -24.93
C GLN A 215 3.87 -5.90 -24.43
N ASP A 216 4.72 -4.98 -24.90
CA ASP A 216 6.10 -4.85 -24.40
C ASP A 216 6.15 -4.59 -22.88
N LEU A 217 5.25 -3.75 -22.38
CA LEU A 217 5.13 -3.51 -20.94
C LEU A 217 4.64 -4.75 -20.19
N ILE A 218 3.66 -5.48 -20.73
CA ILE A 218 3.20 -6.76 -20.15
C ILE A 218 4.37 -7.74 -20.04
N ASP A 219 5.15 -7.89 -21.09
CA ASP A 219 6.27 -8.82 -21.11
C ASP A 219 7.38 -8.37 -20.16
N THR A 220 7.65 -7.07 -20.06
CA THR A 220 8.54 -6.50 -19.03
C THR A 220 8.05 -6.88 -17.63
N ILE A 221 6.77 -6.66 -17.34
CA ILE A 221 6.19 -6.90 -16.02
C ILE A 221 6.19 -8.39 -15.68
N ARG A 222 5.92 -9.30 -16.61
CA ARG A 222 5.94 -10.76 -16.34
C ARG A 222 7.27 -11.28 -15.80
N HIS A 223 8.37 -10.59 -16.09
CA HIS A 223 9.70 -10.92 -15.58
C HIS A 223 10.07 -10.17 -14.28
N ASP A 224 9.20 -9.29 -13.77
CA ASP A 224 9.41 -8.53 -12.54
C ASP A 224 8.86 -9.28 -11.32
N GLY A 225 9.68 -9.50 -10.29
CA GLY A 225 9.26 -10.25 -9.09
C GLY A 225 8.35 -9.48 -8.12
N ASN A 226 8.07 -8.20 -8.34
CA ASN A 226 7.35 -7.35 -7.39
C ASN A 226 5.82 -7.53 -7.51
N PRO A 227 5.13 -8.03 -6.45
CA PRO A 227 3.68 -8.24 -6.47
C PRO A 227 2.86 -6.97 -6.77
N GLU A 228 3.36 -5.80 -6.38
CA GLU A 228 2.70 -4.52 -6.64
C GLU A 228 2.67 -4.21 -8.14
N ILE A 229 3.77 -4.48 -8.85
CA ILE A 229 3.89 -4.29 -10.30
C ILE A 229 3.09 -5.36 -11.04
N GLN A 230 3.12 -6.62 -10.56
CA GLN A 230 2.32 -7.72 -11.11
C GLN A 230 0.83 -7.39 -11.18
N GLY A 231 0.31 -6.64 -10.20
CA GLY A 231 -1.09 -6.20 -10.19
C GLY A 231 -1.53 -5.38 -11.40
N MET A 232 -0.59 -4.80 -12.18
CA MET A 232 -0.89 -4.05 -13.40
C MET A 232 -1.28 -4.95 -14.58
N LEU A 233 -0.84 -6.21 -14.60
CA LEU A 233 -1.04 -7.12 -15.73
C LEU A 233 -2.51 -7.26 -16.12
N PHE A 234 -3.38 -7.44 -15.14
CA PHE A 234 -4.83 -7.53 -15.36
C PHE A 234 -5.37 -6.34 -16.17
N PHE A 235 -4.94 -5.12 -15.83
CA PHE A 235 -5.40 -3.91 -16.50
C PHE A 235 -4.85 -3.77 -17.92
N LEU A 236 -3.57 -4.12 -18.13
CA LEU A 236 -2.92 -4.04 -19.43
C LEU A 236 -3.44 -5.11 -20.40
N GLU A 237 -3.60 -6.35 -19.94
CA GLU A 237 -4.15 -7.45 -20.75
C GLU A 237 -5.58 -7.16 -21.18
N ASN A 238 -6.40 -6.63 -20.26
CA ASN A 238 -7.73 -6.14 -20.59
C ASN A 238 -7.67 -4.98 -21.61
N GLN A 239 -6.71 -4.05 -21.48
CA GLN A 239 -6.56 -2.93 -22.41
C GLN A 239 -6.17 -3.39 -23.83
N VAL A 240 -5.34 -4.43 -23.98
CA VAL A 240 -5.06 -5.05 -25.29
C VAL A 240 -6.33 -5.62 -25.93
N ALA A 241 -7.18 -6.28 -25.13
CA ALA A 241 -8.47 -6.78 -25.63
C ALA A 241 -9.40 -5.64 -26.08
N VAL A 242 -9.42 -4.53 -25.35
CA VAL A 242 -10.17 -3.31 -25.71
C VAL A 242 -9.69 -2.74 -27.06
N PHE A 243 -8.38 -2.66 -27.28
CA PHE A 243 -7.82 -2.19 -28.56
C PHE A 243 -8.24 -3.07 -29.74
N LYS A 244 -8.20 -4.40 -29.58
CA LYS A 244 -8.68 -5.34 -30.61
C LYS A 244 -10.16 -5.13 -30.92
N LYS A 245 -10.99 -4.92 -29.89
CA LYS A 245 -12.42 -4.64 -30.04
C LYS A 245 -12.65 -3.34 -30.81
N TRP A 246 -11.95 -2.26 -30.46
CA TRP A 246 -12.09 -0.96 -31.17
C TRP A 246 -11.73 -1.06 -32.65
N LEU A 247 -10.65 -1.75 -33.01
CA LEU A 247 -10.29 -1.95 -34.42
C LEU A 247 -11.38 -2.72 -35.20
N SER A 248 -11.92 -3.78 -34.61
CA SER A 248 -13.02 -4.56 -35.20
C SER A 248 -14.27 -3.70 -35.43
N GLU A 249 -14.67 -2.90 -34.44
CA GLU A 249 -15.80 -1.96 -34.54
C GLU A 249 -15.57 -0.88 -35.61
N MET A 250 -14.31 -0.48 -35.83
CA MET A 250 -13.90 0.44 -36.88
C MET A 250 -13.71 -0.21 -38.25
N GLY A 251 -14.05 -1.50 -38.42
CA GLY A 251 -13.94 -2.21 -39.70
C GLY A 251 -12.50 -2.45 -40.15
N ALA A 252 -11.52 -2.25 -39.27
CA ALA A 252 -10.13 -2.62 -39.49
C ALA A 252 -9.94 -4.05 -38.97
N THR A 253 -10.04 -5.04 -39.84
CA THR A 253 -9.62 -6.39 -39.48
C THR A 253 -8.11 -6.38 -39.25
N ALA A 254 -7.66 -6.90 -38.11
CA ALA A 254 -6.25 -7.12 -37.86
C ALA A 254 -5.72 -8.00 -39.00
N SER A 255 -4.86 -7.45 -39.87
CA SER A 255 -4.10 -8.28 -40.80
C SER A 255 -3.26 -9.23 -39.96
N ALA A 256 -3.45 -10.53 -40.19
CA ALA A 256 -2.77 -11.63 -39.53
C ALA A 256 -1.24 -11.48 -39.54
#